data_AF-A0A2P5DDQ9-F1
#
_entry.id   AF-A0A2P5DDQ9-F1
#
_cell.length_a   1.000
_cell.length_b   1.000
_cell.length_c   1.000
_cell.angle_alpha   90.00
_cell.angle_beta   90.00
_cell.angle_gamma   90.00
#
_symmetry.space_group_name_H-M   'P 1'
#
loop_
_entity.id
_entity.type
_entity.pdbx_description
1 polymer ?
#
loop_
_entity_poly.entity_id
_entity_poly.type
_entity_poly.pdbx_seq_one_letter_code
_entity_poly.pdbx_strand_id
1 'polypeptide(L)'
;MGLSYHSTNHYGRESILFSLWIRNNDTSKIDANSLQRFVYEQDQNNALIRIELDLLEERREQSQLRIVSYQQCIAQYYNSKVRRRGFEVGDLVLRQVLSNNKEHDTGVFGPFWEGTYVIDAVIRPGTYKLARTGG
;
A
#
# COMPACT_ATOMS: atom_id res chain seq x y z
N MET A 1 -43.89 22.13 37.73
CA MET A 1 -42.43 22.23 37.62
C MET A 1 -41.97 21.08 36.73
N GLY A 2 -41.77 21.33 35.43
CA GLY A 2 -41.32 20.31 34.48
C GLY A 2 -39.91 20.65 34.02
N LEU A 3 -38.94 19.77 34.29
CA LEU A 3 -37.56 19.94 33.85
C LEU A 3 -37.48 19.73 32.34
N SER A 4 -37.06 20.76 31.62
CA SER A 4 -36.79 20.72 30.18
C SER A 4 -35.39 20.15 29.98
N TYR A 5 -35.28 18.96 29.41
CA TYR A 5 -33.98 18.39 29.04
C TYR A 5 -33.54 19.03 27.72
N HIS A 6 -32.60 19.96 27.80
CA HIS A 6 -31.92 20.50 26.63
C HIS A 6 -31.11 19.38 25.96
N SER A 7 -31.53 18.95 24.77
CA SER A 7 -30.76 18.08 23.88
C SER A 7 -29.78 18.94 23.09
N THR A 8 -28.50 18.89 23.44
CA THR A 8 -27.40 19.49 22.68
C THR A 8 -26.90 18.51 21.62
N ASN A 9 -26.89 18.98 20.37
CA ASN A 9 -26.43 18.26 19.20
C ASN A 9 -24.95 17.84 19.34
N HIS A 10 -24.67 16.55 19.36
CA HIS A 10 -23.34 16.01 19.08
C HIS A 10 -23.39 15.07 17.87
N TYR A 11 -22.79 15.52 16.77
CA TYR A 11 -22.60 14.75 15.55
C TYR A 11 -21.40 13.80 15.71
N GLY A 12 -21.62 12.54 15.38
CA GLY A 12 -20.55 11.59 15.07
C GLY A 12 -20.24 10.59 16.20
N ARG A 13 -20.42 9.30 15.86
CA ARG A 13 -20.02 8.09 16.60
C ARG A 13 -20.86 7.65 17.80
N GLU A 14 -21.45 8.55 18.58
CA GLU A 14 -22.26 8.12 19.76
C GLU A 14 -23.78 8.13 19.52
N SER A 15 -24.23 8.76 18.43
CA SER A 15 -25.67 8.89 18.16
C SER A 15 -26.35 7.53 17.89
N ILE A 16 -25.68 6.63 17.18
CA ILE A 16 -26.23 5.30 16.84
C ILE A 16 -26.40 4.45 18.11
N LEU A 17 -25.44 4.53 19.04
CA LEU A 17 -25.49 3.76 20.30
C LEU A 17 -26.50 4.34 21.29
N PHE A 18 -26.62 5.67 21.38
CA PHE A 18 -27.64 6.32 22.22
C PHE A 18 -29.05 6.02 21.70
N SER A 19 -29.27 6.09 20.38
CA SER A 19 -30.55 5.70 19.77
C SER A 19 -30.91 4.23 19.97
N LEU A 20 -29.91 3.33 19.92
CA LEU A 20 -30.09 1.90 20.15
C LEU A 20 -30.43 1.57 21.61
N TRP A 21 -29.82 2.28 22.57
CA TRP A 21 -30.09 2.10 24.01
C TRP A 21 -31.49 2.58 24.41
N ILE A 22 -31.92 3.73 23.90
CA ILE A 22 -33.29 4.23 24.10
C ILE A 22 -34.32 3.25 23.51
N ARG A 23 -34.04 2.68 22.33
CA ARG A 23 -34.94 1.75 21.63
C ARG A 23 -35.06 0.37 22.31
N ASN A 24 -34.01 -0.11 22.97
CA ASN A 24 -34.03 -1.42 23.62
C ASN A 24 -34.73 -1.44 24.99
N ASN A 25 -34.95 -0.28 25.62
CA ASN A 25 -35.62 -0.19 26.94
C ASN A 25 -37.13 0.06 26.86
N ASP A 26 -37.70 0.39 25.69
CA ASP A 26 -39.13 0.61 25.50
C ASP A 26 -39.79 -0.56 24.75
N THR A 27 -39.98 -1.70 25.42
CA THR A 27 -40.70 -2.86 24.85
C THR A 27 -42.23 -2.78 25.03
N SER A 28 -42.75 -1.73 25.65
CA SER A 28 -44.20 -1.57 25.86
C SER A 28 -44.83 -0.69 24.78
N LYS A 29 -45.33 -1.35 23.72
CA LYS A 29 -46.22 -0.85 22.63
C LYS A 29 -45.55 -0.82 21.26
N ILE A 30 -45.39 -2.00 20.67
CA ILE A 30 -45.12 -2.14 19.24
C ILE A 30 -46.48 -2.15 18.52
N ASP A 31 -46.87 -0.99 17.97
CA ASP A 31 -47.99 -0.86 17.02
C ASP A 31 -47.55 -1.36 15.62
N ALA A 32 -48.45 -1.97 14.85
CA ALA A 32 -48.16 -2.54 13.53
C ALA A 32 -47.61 -1.48 12.53
N ASN A 33 -47.99 -0.21 12.71
CA ASN A 33 -47.41 0.91 11.95
C ASN A 33 -45.93 1.15 12.27
N SER A 34 -45.47 0.85 13.48
CA SER A 34 -44.05 1.02 13.84
C SER A 34 -43.19 -0.09 13.21
N LEU A 35 -43.71 -1.31 13.13
CA LEU A 35 -43.06 -2.43 12.44
C LEU A 35 -42.92 -2.17 10.93
N GLN A 36 -43.97 -1.67 10.27
CA GLN A 36 -43.88 -1.34 8.85
C GLN A 36 -42.87 -0.22 8.56
N ARG A 37 -42.84 0.84 9.39
CA ARG A 37 -41.83 1.90 9.25
C ARG A 37 -40.41 1.38 9.49
N PHE A 38 -40.22 0.50 10.47
CA PHE A 38 -38.91 -0.07 10.78
C PHE A 38 -38.38 -0.94 9.63
N VAL A 39 -39.24 -1.78 9.04
CA VAL A 39 -38.87 -2.62 7.89
C VAL A 39 -38.55 -1.76 6.67
N TYR A 40 -39.36 -0.73 6.39
CA TYR A 40 -39.11 0.20 5.29
C TYR A 40 -37.80 0.99 5.45
N GLU A 41 -37.52 1.50 6.65
CA GLU A 41 -36.25 2.17 6.97
C GLU A 41 -35.06 1.21 6.89
N GLN A 42 -35.23 -0.06 7.28
CA GLN A 42 -34.20 -1.10 7.16
C GLN A 42 -33.86 -1.37 5.69
N ASP A 43 -34.86 -1.48 4.81
CA ASP A 43 -34.65 -1.73 3.39
C ASP A 43 -33.96 -0.54 2.69
N GLN A 44 -34.37 0.69 3.04
CA GLN A 44 -33.71 1.91 2.56
C GLN A 44 -32.26 2.00 3.06
N ASN A 45 -32.00 1.68 4.32
CA ASN A 45 -30.65 1.67 4.88
C ASN A 45 -29.77 0.60 4.19
N ASN A 46 -30.30 -0.59 4.00
CA ASN A 46 -29.59 -1.67 3.28
C ASN A 46 -29.24 -1.26 1.83
N ALA A 47 -30.15 -0.55 1.15
CA ALA A 47 -29.88 -0.03 -0.19
C ALA A 47 -28.76 1.03 -0.19
N LEU A 48 -28.78 1.96 0.77
CA LEU A 48 -27.73 2.98 0.92
C LEU A 48 -26.36 2.37 1.24
N ILE A 49 -26.31 1.36 2.11
CA ILE A 49 -25.07 0.63 2.43
C ILE A 49 -24.49 -0.03 1.18
N ARG A 50 -25.32 -0.64 0.33
CA ARG A 50 -24.85 -1.27 -0.92
C ARG A 50 -24.23 -0.24 -1.87
N ILE A 51 -24.89 0.89 -2.06
CA ILE A 51 -24.39 1.98 -2.92
C ILE A 51 -23.04 2.50 -2.38
N GLU A 52 -22.94 2.70 -1.07
CA GLU A 52 -21.68 3.18 -0.47
C GLU A 52 -20.54 2.16 -0.65
N LEU A 53 -20.84 0.87 -0.53
CA LEU A 53 -19.86 -0.19 -0.78
C LEU A 53 -19.39 -0.20 -2.24
N ASP A 54 -20.31 -0.09 -3.20
CA ASP A 54 -19.96 -0.04 -4.62
C ASP A 54 -19.07 1.18 -4.94
N LEU A 55 -19.40 2.35 -4.37
CA LEU A 55 -18.59 3.57 -4.52
C LEU A 55 -17.19 3.43 -3.91
N LEU A 56 -17.08 2.75 -2.76
CA LEU A 56 -15.80 2.46 -2.13
C LEU A 56 -14.95 1.51 -2.97
N GLU A 57 -15.56 0.47 -3.53
CA GLU A 57 -14.92 -0.48 -4.44
C GLU A 57 -14.38 0.25 -5.68
N GLU A 58 -15.21 1.07 -6.34
CA GLU A 58 -14.82 1.84 -7.52
C GLU A 58 -13.63 2.77 -7.24
N ARG A 59 -13.64 3.47 -6.10
CA ARG A 59 -12.51 4.32 -5.68
C ARG A 59 -11.24 3.51 -5.44
N ARG A 60 -11.36 2.31 -4.89
CA ARG A 60 -10.23 1.42 -4.64
C ARG A 60 -9.63 0.92 -5.96
N GLU A 61 -10.45 0.48 -6.90
CA GLU A 61 -10.02 0.04 -8.22
C GLU A 61 -9.31 1.16 -8.98
N GLN A 62 -9.89 2.37 -9.00
CA GLN A 62 -9.24 3.54 -9.61
C GLN A 62 -7.87 3.85 -8.98
N SER A 63 -7.75 3.69 -7.67
CA SER A 63 -6.49 3.90 -6.95
C SER A 63 -5.45 2.83 -7.32
N GLN A 64 -5.88 1.57 -7.44
CA GLN A 64 -5.03 0.46 -7.88
C GLN A 64 -4.54 0.65 -9.32
N LEU A 65 -5.43 1.06 -10.24
CA LEU A 65 -5.06 1.35 -11.63
C LEU A 65 -3.98 2.45 -11.72
N ARG A 66 -4.09 3.49 -10.89
CA ARG A 66 -3.07 4.56 -10.82
C ARG A 66 -1.73 4.06 -10.30
N ILE A 67 -1.74 3.19 -9.29
CA ILE A 67 -0.50 2.61 -8.76
C ILE A 67 0.18 1.74 -9.83
N VAL A 68 -0.58 0.88 -10.49
CA VAL A 68 -0.06 0.00 -11.53
C VAL A 68 0.49 0.81 -12.70
N SER A 69 -0.25 1.82 -13.17
CA SER A 69 0.22 2.68 -14.27
C SER A 69 1.49 3.44 -13.90
N TYR A 70 1.58 3.96 -12.68
CA TYR A 70 2.77 4.65 -12.20
C TYR A 70 3.98 3.70 -12.13
N GLN A 71 3.81 2.50 -11.58
CA GLN A 71 4.86 1.49 -11.53
C GLN A 71 5.33 1.09 -12.94
N GLN A 72 4.38 0.93 -13.88
CA GLN A 72 4.69 0.60 -15.26
C GLN A 72 5.47 1.73 -15.96
N CYS A 73 5.08 2.98 -15.77
CA CYS A 73 5.80 4.14 -16.30
C CYS A 73 7.24 4.21 -15.76
N ILE A 74 7.43 3.98 -14.46
CA ILE A 74 8.78 3.93 -13.86
C ILE A 74 9.60 2.80 -14.48
N ALA A 75 9.02 1.59 -14.57
CA ALA A 75 9.72 0.44 -15.12
C ALA A 75 10.12 0.68 -16.59
N GLN A 76 9.23 1.25 -17.41
CA GLN A 76 9.53 1.59 -18.80
C GLN A 76 10.63 2.64 -18.90
N TYR A 77 10.55 3.71 -18.11
CA TYR A 77 11.57 4.76 -18.09
C TYR A 77 12.95 4.18 -17.71
N TYR A 78 13.01 3.39 -16.65
CA TYR A 78 14.25 2.74 -16.22
C TYR A 78 14.79 1.78 -17.29
N ASN A 79 13.96 0.87 -17.79
CA ASN A 79 14.35 -0.11 -18.81
C ASN A 79 14.81 0.54 -20.13
N SER A 80 14.27 1.71 -20.48
CA SER A 80 14.70 2.45 -21.67
C SER A 80 16.13 3.02 -21.54
N LYS A 81 16.55 3.34 -20.31
CA LYS A 81 17.87 3.93 -20.03
C LYS A 81 18.93 2.88 -19.70
N VAL A 82 18.53 1.71 -19.23
CA VAL A 82 19.45 0.62 -18.95
C VAL A 82 19.79 -0.11 -20.25
N ARG A 83 21.02 0.09 -20.74
CA ARG A 83 21.58 -0.75 -21.80
C ARG A 83 21.93 -2.10 -21.18
N ARG A 84 21.31 -3.18 -21.66
CA ARG A 84 21.74 -4.55 -21.34
C ARG A 84 23.16 -4.73 -21.84
N ARG A 85 24.13 -4.76 -20.93
CA ARG A 85 25.53 -5.07 -21.23
C ARG A 85 25.81 -6.50 -20.77
N GLY A 86 26.11 -7.36 -21.74
CA GLY A 86 26.78 -8.63 -21.46
C GLY A 86 28.27 -8.35 -21.31
N PHE A 87 28.93 -9.16 -20.49
CA PHE A 87 30.38 -9.16 -20.41
C PHE A 87 30.89 -10.56 -20.77
N GLU A 88 32.08 -10.62 -21.33
CA GLU A 88 32.74 -11.85 -21.77
C GLU A 88 33.95 -12.17 -20.89
N VAL A 89 34.43 -13.41 -20.98
CA VAL A 89 35.65 -13.84 -20.27
C VAL A 89 36.83 -13.01 -20.76
N GLY A 90 37.61 -12.45 -19.83
CA GLY A 90 38.70 -11.54 -20.14
C GLY A 90 38.36 -10.05 -20.03
N ASP A 91 37.07 -9.68 -19.96
CA ASP A 91 36.68 -8.28 -19.80
C ASP A 91 37.11 -7.72 -18.43
N LEU A 92 37.64 -6.50 -18.45
CA LEU A 92 37.96 -5.74 -17.25
C LEU A 92 36.72 -5.03 -16.72
N VAL A 93 36.40 -5.26 -15.46
CA VAL A 93 35.23 -4.70 -14.77
C VAL A 93 35.61 -4.16 -13.39
N LEU A 94 34.87 -3.14 -12.94
CA LEU A 94 34.92 -2.66 -11.56
C LEU A 94 33.83 -3.35 -10.76
N ARG A 95 34.11 -3.73 -9.50
CA ARG A 95 33.09 -4.29 -8.61
C ARG A 95 32.49 -3.16 -7.78
N GLN A 96 31.17 -3.17 -7.60
CA GLN A 96 30.52 -2.21 -6.72
C GLN A 96 30.78 -2.57 -5.26
N VAL A 97 31.12 -1.57 -4.45
CA VAL A 97 31.27 -1.73 -3.00
C VAL A 97 29.88 -1.69 -2.36
N LEU A 98 29.47 -2.82 -1.81
CA LEU A 98 28.28 -3.03 -1.00
C LEU A 98 28.66 -3.03 0.49
N SER A 99 27.68 -2.91 1.38
CA SER A 99 27.93 -2.95 2.82
C SER A 99 28.65 -4.22 3.30
N ASN A 100 28.58 -5.33 2.55
CA ASN A 100 29.24 -6.59 2.91
C ASN A 100 30.73 -6.67 2.54
N ASN A 101 31.19 -5.86 1.60
CA ASN A 101 32.56 -5.91 1.05
C ASN A 101 33.31 -4.60 1.28
N LYS A 102 32.67 -3.65 1.96
CA LYS A 102 33.26 -2.38 2.38
C LYS A 102 34.35 -2.65 3.42
N GLU A 103 35.55 -2.18 3.14
CA GLU A 103 36.63 -2.18 4.14
C GLU A 103 36.19 -1.33 5.34
N HIS A 104 36.38 -1.86 6.55
CA HIS A 104 35.89 -1.24 7.79
C HIS A 104 36.48 0.17 8.03
N ASP A 105 37.65 0.45 7.46
CA ASP A 105 38.39 1.70 7.67
C ASP A 105 37.98 2.84 6.71
N THR A 106 37.18 2.58 5.66
CA THR A 106 36.95 3.60 4.61
C THR A 106 35.88 4.63 4.96
N GLY A 107 35.24 4.53 6.13
CA GLY A 107 34.24 5.50 6.60
C GLY A 107 33.04 5.65 5.67
N VAL A 108 32.16 6.63 5.91
CA VAL A 108 30.92 6.82 5.12
C VAL A 108 31.19 7.22 3.66
N PHE A 109 32.35 7.79 3.38
CA PHE A 109 32.73 8.37 2.07
C PHE A 109 33.73 7.53 1.27
N GLY A 110 33.84 6.24 1.56
CA GLY A 110 34.66 5.35 0.73
C GLY A 110 34.20 5.29 -0.73
N PRO A 111 35.10 4.89 -1.66
CA PRO A 111 34.77 4.79 -3.07
C PRO A 111 33.65 3.76 -3.28
N PHE A 112 32.72 4.09 -4.19
CA PHE A 112 31.56 3.25 -4.50
C PHE A 112 31.92 2.03 -5.38
N TRP A 113 33.09 2.07 -6.00
CA TRP A 113 33.63 1.02 -6.87
C TRP A 113 35.01 0.61 -6.35
N GLU A 114 35.29 -0.69 -6.32
CA GLU A 114 36.56 -1.27 -5.90
C GLU A 114 37.21 -2.03 -7.05
N GLY A 115 38.54 -1.97 -7.07
CA GLY A 115 39.43 -2.87 -7.80
C GLY A 115 39.22 -2.93 -9.31
N THR A 116 40.23 -3.45 -10.01
CA THR A 116 40.05 -3.94 -11.36
C THR A 116 39.97 -5.45 -11.29
N TYR A 117 38.89 -6.01 -11.83
CA TYR A 117 38.67 -7.44 -11.89
C TYR A 117 38.58 -7.87 -13.35
N VAL A 118 38.98 -9.11 -13.62
CA VAL A 118 38.72 -9.77 -14.89
C VAL A 118 37.59 -10.77 -14.70
N ILE A 119 36.76 -10.91 -15.71
CA ILE A 119 35.78 -11.99 -15.75
C ILE A 119 36.51 -13.30 -16.09
N ASP A 120 36.51 -14.21 -15.12
CA ASP A 120 37.09 -15.56 -15.24
C ASP A 120 36.13 -16.52 -15.92
N ALA A 121 34.83 -16.40 -15.60
CA ALA A 121 33.79 -17.23 -16.19
C ALA A 121 32.42 -16.53 -16.21
N VAL A 122 31.65 -16.77 -17.26
CA VAL A 122 30.23 -16.41 -17.34
C VAL A 122 29.40 -17.60 -16.84
N ILE A 123 28.76 -17.45 -15.68
CA ILE A 123 27.93 -18.53 -15.10
C ILE A 123 26.54 -18.52 -15.76
N ARG A 124 25.96 -17.33 -15.89
CA ARG A 124 24.70 -17.05 -16.57
C ARG A 124 24.64 -15.56 -16.92
N PRO A 125 23.79 -15.12 -17.86
CA PRO A 125 23.63 -13.69 -18.16
C PRO A 125 23.35 -12.89 -16.88
N GLY A 126 24.23 -11.93 -16.56
CA GLY A 126 24.13 -11.11 -15.34
C GLY A 126 24.76 -11.70 -14.08
N THR A 127 25.38 -12.88 -14.13
CA THR A 127 26.17 -13.45 -13.02
C THR A 127 27.51 -13.94 -13.53
N TYR A 128 28.57 -13.31 -13.04
CA TYR A 128 29.94 -13.50 -13.51
C TYR A 128 30.84 -13.89 -12.34
N LYS A 129 31.79 -14.78 -12.60
CA LYS A 129 32.88 -15.08 -11.66
C LYS A 129 34.02 -14.11 -11.94
N LEU A 130 34.45 -13.40 -10.90
CA LEU A 130 35.51 -12.39 -10.98
C LEU A 130 36.83 -12.95 -10.46
N ALA A 131 37.92 -12.68 -11.17
CA ALA A 131 39.29 -12.89 -10.71
C ALA A 131 39.97 -11.54 -10.52
N ARG A 132 40.76 -11.42 -9.45
CA ARG A 132 41.55 -10.21 -9.18
C ARG A 132 42.78 -10.20 -10.08
N THR A 133 42.97 -9.12 -10.83
CA THR A 133 44.20 -8.94 -11.63
C THR A 133 45.34 -8.57 -10.69
N GLY A 134 46.09 -9.58 -10.23
CA GLY A 134 47.19 -9.40 -9.28
C GLY A 134 47.09 -10.34 -8.09
N GLY A 135 47.55 -11.57 -8.33
CA GLY A 135 48.01 -12.54 -7.35
C GLY A 135 49.36 -13.07 -7.81
#